data_AF-A0A4Q5RM92-F1
#
_entry.id   AF-A0A4Q5RM92-F1
#
_cell.length_a   1.000
_cell.length_b   1.000
_cell.length_c   1.000
_cell.angle_alpha   90.00
_cell.angle_beta   90.00
_cell.angle_gamma   90.00
#
_symmetry.space_group_name_H-M   'P 1'
#
loop_
_entity.id
_entity.type
_entity.pdbx_description
1 polymer ?
#
loop_
_entity_poly.entity_id
_entity_poly.type
_entity_poly.pdbx_seq_one_letter_code
_entity_poly.pdbx_strand_id
1 'polypeptide(L)'
;MHNTHDLFIQYANNEIVSKTFGFTEQLLKIHQIEQRNGKPKIARVDTDKPDGTAIVYYHIVDQTFYLAIYIDTIPEPMVRAVTTEPYHSVYLRADSETLSLSELGKLSVLPATGGRNIGEKKSKTSETATWKASTIFFEPNTEADEFEDKLEKLLSFLEGDKAGVNRLVIEAGAYVQVFSSFHNGNTMLGGHHINKDLLKRMAKLNLAIDFDISVEGISYT
;
A
#
# COMPACT_ATOMS: atom_id res chain seq x y z
N MET A 1 16.43 -16.76 -21.69
CA MET A 1 16.10 -16.80 -20.26
C MET A 1 14.65 -16.37 -20.15
N HIS A 2 13.74 -17.24 -19.70
CA HIS A 2 12.41 -16.78 -19.31
C HIS A 2 12.57 -15.85 -18.11
N ASN A 3 11.89 -14.71 -18.10
CA ASN A 3 11.92 -13.79 -16.98
C ASN A 3 11.34 -14.51 -15.75
N THR A 4 12.04 -14.50 -14.61
CA THR A 4 11.60 -15.18 -13.38
C THR A 4 10.18 -14.74 -12.98
N HIS A 5 9.81 -13.49 -13.27
CA HIS A 5 8.45 -12.99 -13.06
C HIS A 5 7.42 -13.70 -13.94
N ASP A 6 7.73 -13.99 -15.21
CA ASP A 6 6.81 -14.67 -16.13
C ASP A 6 6.47 -16.08 -15.62
N LEU A 7 7.43 -16.74 -14.98
CA LEU A 7 7.23 -18.05 -14.37
C LEU A 7 6.23 -17.94 -13.21
N PHE A 8 6.43 -17.04 -12.26
CA PHE A 8 5.51 -16.86 -11.13
C PHE A 8 4.11 -16.46 -11.57
N ILE A 9 4.02 -15.57 -12.56
CA ILE A 9 2.75 -15.22 -13.20
C ILE A 9 2.06 -16.44 -13.81
N GLN A 10 2.81 -17.37 -14.44
CA GLN A 10 2.25 -18.59 -14.99
C GLN A 10 1.64 -19.48 -13.90
N TYR A 11 2.34 -19.70 -12.79
CA TYR A 11 1.82 -20.49 -11.67
C TYR A 11 0.57 -19.85 -11.06
N ALA A 12 0.60 -18.54 -10.85
CA ALA A 12 -0.54 -17.80 -10.32
C ALA A 12 -1.76 -17.81 -11.27
N ASN A 13 -1.53 -17.63 -12.57
CA ASN A 13 -2.59 -17.72 -13.58
C ASN A 13 -3.17 -19.14 -13.67
N ASN A 14 -2.35 -20.17 -13.54
CA ASN A 14 -2.82 -21.54 -13.51
C ASN A 14 -3.80 -21.74 -12.35
N GLU A 15 -3.48 -21.25 -11.15
CA GLU A 15 -4.39 -21.33 -10.01
C GLU A 15 -5.70 -20.58 -10.23
N ILE A 16 -5.70 -19.40 -10.86
CA ILE A 16 -6.93 -18.67 -11.20
C ILE A 16 -7.83 -19.50 -12.15
N VAL A 17 -7.23 -20.19 -13.10
CA VAL A 17 -7.95 -21.02 -14.08
C VAL A 17 -8.47 -22.30 -13.43
N SER A 18 -7.59 -23.07 -12.79
CA SER A 18 -7.88 -24.40 -12.23
C SER A 18 -8.60 -24.36 -10.89
N LYS A 19 -8.44 -23.29 -10.10
CA LYS A 19 -9.03 -23.06 -8.77
C LYS A 19 -8.76 -24.23 -7.84
N THR A 20 -7.50 -24.65 -7.72
CA THR A 20 -7.15 -25.82 -6.90
C THR A 20 -7.29 -25.52 -5.41
N PHE A 21 -7.14 -24.27 -5.00
CA PHE A 21 -7.44 -23.84 -3.63
C PHE A 21 -8.93 -23.52 -3.49
N GLY A 22 -9.56 -24.10 -2.47
CA GLY A 22 -10.98 -23.85 -2.17
C GLY A 22 -11.29 -22.36 -1.94
N PHE A 23 -10.33 -21.60 -1.40
CA PHE A 23 -10.45 -20.15 -1.25
C PHE A 23 -10.57 -19.44 -2.61
N THR A 24 -9.78 -19.83 -3.61
CA THR A 24 -9.86 -19.27 -4.96
C THR A 24 -11.23 -19.50 -5.57
N GLU A 25 -11.78 -20.71 -5.42
CA GLU A 25 -13.12 -21.02 -5.91
C GLU A 25 -14.19 -20.16 -5.22
N GLN A 26 -14.11 -20.01 -3.89
CA GLN A 26 -15.05 -19.20 -3.11
C GLN A 26 -14.97 -17.72 -3.47
N LEU A 27 -13.76 -17.16 -3.54
CA LEU A 27 -13.55 -15.76 -3.87
C LEU A 27 -14.09 -15.44 -5.27
N LEU A 28 -13.76 -16.26 -6.27
CA LEU A 28 -14.15 -16.04 -7.66
C LEU A 28 -15.62 -16.36 -7.97
N LYS A 29 -16.39 -16.87 -6.99
CA LYS A 29 -17.85 -16.97 -7.10
C LYS A 29 -18.55 -15.61 -6.94
N ILE A 30 -17.96 -14.70 -6.17
CA ILE A 30 -18.55 -13.39 -5.85
C ILE A 30 -17.74 -12.21 -6.37
N HIS A 31 -16.46 -12.42 -6.67
CA HIS A 31 -15.55 -11.41 -7.18
C HIS A 31 -15.05 -11.76 -8.57
N GLN A 32 -14.67 -10.73 -9.33
CA GLN A 32 -14.06 -10.88 -10.65
C GLN A 32 -12.68 -10.25 -10.66
N ILE A 33 -11.69 -10.96 -11.23
CA ILE A 33 -10.36 -10.39 -11.46
C ILE A 33 -10.43 -9.42 -12.64
N GLU A 34 -9.93 -8.20 -12.45
CA GLU A 34 -9.86 -7.19 -13.51
C GLU A 34 -9.03 -7.71 -14.69
N GLN A 35 -9.48 -7.44 -15.92
CA GLN A 35 -8.83 -7.91 -17.14
C GLN A 35 -8.23 -6.74 -17.91
N ARG A 36 -7.02 -6.93 -18.46
CA ARG A 36 -6.40 -6.00 -19.41
C ARG A 36 -5.92 -6.78 -20.63
N ASN A 37 -6.43 -6.42 -21.81
CA ASN A 37 -6.12 -7.11 -23.07
C ASN A 37 -6.37 -8.63 -23.00
N GLY A 38 -7.46 -9.05 -22.35
CA GLY A 38 -7.84 -10.45 -22.21
C GLY A 38 -6.99 -11.28 -21.25
N LYS A 39 -6.16 -10.63 -20.42
CA LYS A 39 -5.36 -11.28 -19.37
C LYS A 39 -5.68 -10.69 -17.99
N PRO A 40 -5.59 -11.49 -16.92
CA PRO A 40 -5.67 -10.98 -15.55
C PRO A 40 -4.72 -9.79 -15.34
N LYS A 41 -5.25 -8.69 -14.79
CA LYS A 41 -4.47 -7.49 -14.53
C LYS A 41 -3.71 -7.67 -13.22
N ILE A 42 -2.39 -7.81 -13.37
CA ILE A 42 -1.46 -7.92 -12.25
C ILE A 42 -1.22 -6.52 -11.66
N ALA A 43 -1.33 -6.43 -10.34
CA ALA A 43 -1.02 -5.24 -9.57
C ALA A 43 0.48 -5.14 -9.25
N ARG A 44 1.10 -6.26 -8.86
CA ARG A 44 2.55 -6.40 -8.62
C ARG A 44 2.97 -7.86 -8.66
N VAL A 45 4.23 -8.11 -9.01
CA VAL A 45 4.93 -9.37 -8.69
C VAL A 45 6.02 -9.01 -7.70
N ASP A 46 5.86 -9.44 -6.46
CA ASP A 46 6.84 -9.24 -5.40
C ASP A 46 7.78 -10.45 -5.34
N THR A 47 9.08 -10.18 -5.43
CA THR A 47 10.16 -11.18 -5.30
C THR A 47 11.21 -10.73 -4.28
N ASP A 48 10.91 -9.68 -3.51
CA ASP A 48 11.85 -9.04 -2.59
C ASP A 48 11.96 -9.82 -1.27
N LYS A 49 11.14 -10.87 -1.06
CA LYS A 49 11.08 -11.61 0.20
C LYS A 49 12.34 -12.46 0.39
N PRO A 50 13.06 -12.29 1.50
CA PRO A 50 14.31 -13.01 1.75
C PRO A 50 14.11 -14.50 2.07
N ASP A 51 12.88 -14.91 2.37
CA ASP A 51 12.52 -16.29 2.73
C ASP A 51 12.30 -17.20 1.50
N GLY A 52 12.49 -16.69 0.29
CA GLY A 52 12.25 -17.42 -0.94
C GLY A 52 10.76 -17.48 -1.32
N THR A 53 9.94 -16.55 -0.85
CA THR A 53 8.56 -16.38 -1.30
C THR A 53 8.47 -15.37 -2.44
N ALA A 54 7.65 -15.66 -3.45
CA ALA A 54 7.15 -14.66 -4.39
C ALA A 54 5.63 -14.46 -4.20
N ILE A 55 5.13 -13.26 -4.46
CA ILE A 55 3.71 -12.95 -4.34
C ILE A 55 3.23 -12.30 -5.64
N VAL A 56 2.19 -12.85 -6.25
CA VAL A 56 1.52 -12.24 -7.41
C VAL A 56 0.20 -11.64 -6.95
N TYR A 57 0.08 -10.31 -7.07
CA TYR A 57 -1.11 -9.56 -6.72
C TYR A 57 -1.95 -9.29 -7.96
N TYR A 58 -3.26 -9.49 -7.85
CA TYR A 58 -4.23 -9.19 -8.90
C TYR A 58 -5.26 -8.17 -8.43
N HIS A 59 -5.63 -7.27 -9.34
CA HIS A 59 -6.75 -6.37 -9.11
C HIS A 59 -8.08 -7.12 -9.19
N ILE A 60 -8.99 -6.78 -8.28
CA ILE A 60 -10.37 -7.23 -8.29
C ILE A 60 -11.26 -6.07 -8.76
N VAL A 61 -12.24 -6.35 -9.61
CA VAL A 61 -13.15 -5.35 -10.18
C VAL A 61 -13.92 -4.66 -9.05
N ASP A 62 -13.92 -3.32 -9.09
CA ASP A 62 -14.61 -2.44 -8.14
C ASP A 62 -14.23 -2.64 -6.67
N GLN A 63 -13.06 -3.22 -6.40
CA GLN A 63 -12.50 -3.39 -5.06
C GLN A 63 -11.10 -2.75 -4.97
N THR A 64 -10.70 -2.34 -3.76
CA THR A 64 -9.34 -1.81 -3.50
C THR A 64 -8.38 -2.89 -3.01
N PHE A 65 -8.87 -3.92 -2.33
CA PHE A 65 -8.08 -5.09 -1.93
C PHE A 65 -7.68 -5.96 -3.13
N TYR A 66 -6.70 -6.85 -2.89
CA TYR A 66 -6.08 -7.67 -3.93
C TYR A 66 -6.36 -9.16 -3.70
N LEU A 67 -6.37 -9.94 -4.78
CA LEU A 67 -6.10 -11.37 -4.70
C LEU A 67 -4.59 -11.57 -4.71
N ALA A 68 -4.04 -12.19 -3.68
CA ALA A 68 -2.63 -12.52 -3.58
C ALA A 68 -2.41 -14.02 -3.66
N ILE A 69 -1.47 -14.41 -4.54
CA ILE A 69 -1.06 -15.81 -4.70
C ILE A 69 0.41 -15.91 -4.27
N TYR A 70 0.63 -16.66 -3.19
CA TYR A 70 1.93 -16.88 -2.58
C TYR A 70 2.57 -18.12 -3.21
N ILE A 71 3.81 -17.97 -3.65
CA ILE A 71 4.58 -18.98 -4.38
C ILE A 71 5.89 -19.20 -3.64
N ASP A 72 6.12 -20.43 -3.18
CA ASP A 72 7.45 -20.81 -2.72
C ASP A 72 8.36 -20.94 -3.94
N THR A 73 9.53 -20.31 -3.93
CA THR A 73 10.46 -20.30 -5.07
C THR A 73 11.56 -21.36 -4.96
N ILE A 74 11.66 -22.02 -3.80
CA ILE A 74 12.69 -23.00 -3.45
C ILE A 74 12.00 -24.23 -2.81
N PRO A 75 12.37 -25.48 -3.17
CA PRO A 75 13.36 -25.85 -4.18
C PRO A 75 12.88 -25.65 -5.62
N GLU A 76 11.57 -25.71 -5.86
CA GLU A 76 10.94 -25.45 -7.16
C GLU A 76 9.68 -24.59 -6.95
N PRO A 77 9.34 -23.71 -7.92
CA PRO A 77 8.15 -22.87 -7.81
C PRO A 77 6.86 -23.67 -7.59
N MET A 78 6.12 -23.32 -6.53
CA MET A 78 4.82 -23.93 -6.23
C MET A 78 3.91 -22.92 -5.52
N VAL A 79 2.63 -22.88 -5.91
CA VAL A 79 1.62 -22.10 -5.18
C VAL A 79 1.44 -22.70 -3.79
N ARG A 80 1.81 -21.95 -2.76
CA ARG A 80 1.69 -22.35 -1.35
C ARG A 80 0.35 -21.94 -0.75
N ALA A 81 -0.12 -20.74 -1.10
CA ALA A 81 -1.33 -20.18 -0.53
C ALA A 81 -2.00 -19.15 -1.45
N VAL A 82 -3.29 -18.96 -1.24
CA VAL A 82 -4.10 -17.93 -1.88
C VAL A 82 -4.91 -17.23 -0.80
N THR A 83 -4.87 -15.90 -0.79
CA THR A 83 -5.61 -15.07 0.17
C THR A 83 -6.04 -13.75 -0.47
N THR A 84 -6.89 -12.99 0.21
CA THR A 84 -7.06 -11.57 -0.07
C THR A 84 -6.09 -10.77 0.76
N GLU A 85 -5.39 -9.82 0.13
CA GLU A 85 -4.53 -8.86 0.81
C GLU A 85 -5.19 -7.48 0.81
N PRO A 86 -5.28 -6.80 1.97
CA PRO A 86 -5.84 -5.46 2.06
C PRO A 86 -5.08 -4.45 1.22
N TYR A 87 -5.77 -3.37 0.85
CA TYR A 87 -5.10 -2.19 0.33
C TYR A 87 -4.37 -1.46 1.46
N HIS A 88 -3.14 -1.02 1.19
CA HIS A 88 -2.36 -0.18 2.10
C HIS A 88 -1.77 1.02 1.38
N SER A 89 -1.99 2.20 1.94
CA SER A 89 -1.26 3.44 1.63
C SER A 89 -0.52 3.87 2.90
N VAL A 90 0.81 3.94 2.82
CA VAL A 90 1.68 4.28 3.96
C VAL A 90 2.60 5.40 3.52
N TYR A 91 2.41 6.58 4.10
CA TYR A 91 3.08 7.80 3.64
C TYR A 91 3.39 8.75 4.77
N LEU A 92 4.41 9.60 4.58
CA LEU A 92 4.59 10.76 5.45
C LEU A 92 3.60 11.84 5.02
N ARG A 93 2.88 12.38 6.00
CA ARG A 93 2.01 13.53 5.84
C ARG A 93 2.50 14.67 6.71
N ALA A 94 2.56 15.88 6.17
CA ALA A 94 2.78 17.09 6.96
C ALA A 94 1.72 18.14 6.61
N ASP A 95 1.08 18.72 7.63
CA ASP A 95 0.01 19.69 7.49
C ASP A 95 0.46 21.03 8.09
N SER A 96 0.15 22.14 7.43
CA SER A 96 0.42 23.47 7.96
C SER A 96 -0.72 24.43 7.68
N GLU A 97 -1.13 25.17 8.70
CA GLU A 97 -2.11 26.26 8.59
C GLU A 97 -1.46 27.59 8.15
N THR A 98 -0.13 27.65 8.08
CA THR A 98 0.63 28.88 7.78
C THR A 98 1.49 28.77 6.54
N LEU A 99 2.04 27.59 6.23
CA LEU A 99 2.89 27.36 5.08
C LEU A 99 2.06 26.96 3.84
N SER A 100 2.46 27.44 2.68
CA SER A 100 2.00 26.92 1.38
C SER A 100 2.63 25.56 1.06
N LEU A 101 2.07 24.83 0.10
CA LEU A 101 2.66 23.59 -0.41
C LEU A 101 4.09 23.80 -0.94
N SER A 102 4.36 24.95 -1.57
CA SER A 102 5.70 25.29 -2.08
C SER A 102 6.70 25.49 -0.94
N GLU A 103 6.28 26.09 0.17
CA GLU A 103 7.12 26.27 1.36
C GLU A 103 7.35 24.95 2.09
N LEU A 104 6.30 24.12 2.24
CA LEU A 104 6.43 22.76 2.75
C LEU A 104 7.44 21.94 1.94
N GLY A 105 7.39 22.04 0.61
CA GLY A 105 8.32 21.36 -0.30
C GLY A 105 9.78 21.82 -0.17
N LYS A 106 10.05 22.96 0.47
CA LYS A 106 11.42 23.44 0.73
C LYS A 106 11.98 22.93 2.06
N LEU A 107 11.14 22.33 2.91
CA LEU A 107 11.58 21.78 4.21
C LEU A 107 12.34 20.47 4.06
N SER A 108 12.30 19.81 2.91
CA SER A 108 13.03 18.58 2.62
C SER A 108 13.54 18.58 1.19
N VAL A 109 14.65 17.88 0.94
CA VAL A 109 15.14 17.64 -0.43
C VAL A 109 14.51 16.42 -1.08
N LEU A 110 13.72 15.64 -0.32
CA LEU A 110 13.02 14.47 -0.83
C LEU A 110 11.94 14.88 -1.84
N PRO A 111 11.75 14.12 -2.93
CA PRO A 111 10.68 14.38 -3.87
C PRO A 111 9.33 14.05 -3.23
N ALA A 112 8.45 15.05 -3.14
CA ALA A 112 7.07 14.85 -2.70
C ALA A 112 6.26 14.10 -3.77
N THR A 113 5.35 13.25 -3.32
CA THR A 113 4.44 12.49 -4.20
C THR A 113 3.13 13.22 -4.46
N GLY A 114 2.82 14.23 -3.66
CA GLY A 114 1.66 15.08 -3.85
C GLY A 114 1.48 16.09 -2.74
N GLY A 115 0.35 16.79 -2.80
CA GLY A 115 -0.05 17.75 -1.79
C GLY A 115 -1.23 18.61 -2.23
N ARG A 116 -1.55 19.59 -1.40
CA ARG A 116 -2.63 20.57 -1.60
C ARG A 116 -2.31 21.85 -0.85
N ASN A 117 -2.82 23.00 -1.28
CA ASN A 117 -2.73 24.25 -0.55
C ASN A 117 -3.98 24.55 0.29
N ILE A 118 -3.79 25.40 1.30
CA ILE A 118 -4.89 26.14 1.96
C ILE A 118 -5.76 26.83 0.90
N GLY A 119 -7.07 26.75 1.07
CA GLY A 119 -8.05 27.43 0.21
C GLY A 119 -8.40 26.66 -1.06
N GLU A 120 -7.68 25.58 -1.40
CA GLU A 120 -8.08 24.70 -2.50
C GLU A 120 -9.41 24.01 -2.19
N LYS A 121 -10.25 23.81 -3.21
CA LYS A 121 -11.55 23.15 -3.08
C LYS A 121 -11.38 21.67 -2.73
N LYS A 122 -12.19 21.16 -1.79
CA LYS A 122 -12.14 19.76 -1.36
C LYS A 122 -12.62 18.77 -2.43
N SER A 123 -13.52 19.21 -3.30
CA SER A 123 -13.96 18.44 -4.47
C SER A 123 -14.27 19.40 -5.61
N LYS A 124 -14.29 18.89 -6.85
CA LYS A 124 -14.69 19.67 -8.03
C LYS A 124 -16.13 20.19 -7.93
N THR A 125 -16.97 19.50 -7.16
CA THR A 125 -18.40 19.80 -7.00
C THR A 125 -18.71 20.64 -5.77
N SER A 126 -17.75 20.82 -4.85
CA SER A 126 -17.95 21.64 -3.66
C SER A 126 -17.56 23.09 -3.95
N GLU A 127 -18.54 23.98 -3.88
CA GLU A 127 -18.30 25.43 -4.02
C GLU A 127 -17.86 26.08 -2.72
N THR A 128 -18.19 25.49 -1.57
CA THR A 128 -18.02 26.11 -0.26
C THR A 128 -16.98 25.43 0.62
N ALA A 129 -16.66 24.15 0.39
CA ALA A 129 -15.70 23.43 1.22
C ALA A 129 -14.28 23.57 0.65
N THR A 130 -13.43 24.27 1.37
CA THR A 130 -11.99 24.40 1.08
C THR A 130 -11.15 23.71 2.15
N TRP A 131 -9.90 23.40 1.81
CA TRP A 131 -8.90 22.92 2.75
C TRP A 131 -8.45 24.07 3.67
N LYS A 132 -8.39 23.78 4.97
CA LYS A 132 -7.97 24.75 6.00
C LYS A 132 -6.46 24.76 6.25
N ALA A 133 -5.76 23.75 5.74
CA ALA A 133 -4.32 23.55 5.87
C ALA A 133 -3.76 23.14 4.51
N SER A 134 -2.52 23.52 4.23
CA SER A 134 -1.72 22.94 3.17
C SER A 134 -1.22 21.59 3.65
N THR A 135 -1.10 20.63 2.74
CA THR A 135 -0.60 19.29 3.06
C THR A 135 0.42 18.87 2.02
N ILE A 136 1.51 18.23 2.43
CA ILE A 136 2.48 17.57 1.55
C ILE A 136 2.56 16.07 1.89
N PHE A 137 2.74 15.24 0.86
CA PHE A 137 2.79 13.78 0.99
C PHE A 137 4.09 13.20 0.43
N PHE A 138 4.57 12.12 1.07
CA PHE A 138 5.68 11.31 0.59
C PHE A 138 5.32 9.83 0.69
N GLU A 139 5.06 9.20 -0.46
CA GLU A 139 4.65 7.80 -0.58
C GLU A 139 5.54 7.06 -1.58
N PRO A 140 6.73 6.57 -1.19
CA PRO A 140 7.68 5.99 -2.12
C PRO A 140 7.24 4.62 -2.69
N ASN A 141 6.21 3.99 -2.11
CA ASN A 141 5.71 2.69 -2.55
C ASN A 141 4.17 2.71 -2.70
N THR A 142 3.71 3.00 -3.92
CA THR A 142 2.28 3.04 -4.28
C THR A 142 1.75 1.72 -4.83
N GLU A 143 2.60 0.72 -5.06
CA GLU A 143 2.21 -0.60 -5.59
C GLU A 143 1.53 -1.46 -4.51
N ALA A 144 0.90 -2.57 -4.90
CA ALA A 144 0.35 -3.54 -3.95
C ALA A 144 1.49 -4.13 -3.10
N ASP A 145 1.38 -4.07 -1.78
CA ASP A 145 2.44 -4.55 -0.88
C ASP A 145 1.90 -4.67 0.55
N GLU A 146 2.60 -5.46 1.35
CA GLU A 146 2.32 -5.62 2.77
C GLU A 146 2.63 -4.31 3.53
N PHE A 147 1.92 -4.06 4.63
CA PHE A 147 2.08 -2.84 5.43
C PHE A 147 3.52 -2.66 5.93
N GLU A 148 4.13 -3.73 6.42
CA GLU A 148 5.47 -3.78 6.98
C GLU A 148 6.51 -3.34 5.93
N ASP A 149 6.39 -3.86 4.71
CA ASP A 149 7.29 -3.54 3.60
C ASP A 149 7.12 -2.09 3.14
N LYS A 150 5.88 -1.58 3.09
CA LYS A 150 5.63 -0.17 2.79
C LYS A 150 6.22 0.75 3.86
N LEU A 151 6.08 0.41 5.13
CA LEU A 151 6.66 1.18 6.22
C LEU A 151 8.20 1.14 6.18
N GLU A 152 8.80 -0.02 5.96
CA GLU A 152 10.25 -0.20 5.79
C GLU A 152 10.78 0.66 4.63
N LYS A 153 10.11 0.64 3.47
CA LYS A 153 10.45 1.44 2.28
C LYS A 153 10.26 2.94 2.54
N LEU A 154 9.18 3.34 3.23
CA LEU A 154 8.97 4.72 3.64
C LEU A 154 10.09 5.21 4.55
N LEU A 155 10.41 4.48 5.62
CA LEU A 155 11.46 4.89 6.54
C LEU A 155 12.83 4.96 5.87
N SER A 156 13.13 4.02 4.96
CA SER A 156 14.38 4.04 4.18
C SER A 156 14.48 5.27 3.30
N PHE A 157 13.36 5.67 2.67
CA PHE A 157 13.27 6.90 1.88
C PHE A 157 13.44 8.16 2.75
N LEU A 158 12.74 8.24 3.89
CA LEU A 158 12.81 9.37 4.81
C LEU A 158 14.19 9.54 5.44
N GLU A 159 14.90 8.45 5.72
CA GLU A 159 16.26 8.47 6.23
C GLU A 159 17.28 9.09 5.26
N GLY A 160 16.91 9.25 3.98
CA GLY A 160 17.69 9.99 2.98
C GLY A 160 17.80 11.49 3.26
N ASP A 161 16.87 12.07 4.02
CA ASP A 161 16.94 13.47 4.48
C ASP A 161 16.40 13.65 5.90
N LYS A 162 17.11 13.09 6.89
CA LYS A 162 16.72 13.17 8.31
C LYS A 162 16.53 14.60 8.80
N ALA A 163 17.38 15.53 8.32
CA ALA A 163 17.30 16.94 8.70
C ALA A 163 16.01 17.58 8.16
N GLY A 164 15.68 17.31 6.89
CA GLY A 164 14.43 17.79 6.30
C GLY A 164 13.18 17.17 6.92
N VAL A 165 13.22 15.88 7.23
CA VAL A 165 12.12 15.20 7.94
C VAL A 165 11.91 15.81 9.33
N ASN A 166 12.99 16.07 10.08
CA ASN A 166 12.87 16.74 11.37
C ASN A 166 12.26 18.15 11.26
N ARG A 167 12.60 18.91 10.20
CA ARG A 167 11.94 20.21 9.93
C ARG A 167 10.46 20.03 9.63
N LEU A 168 10.09 19.07 8.80
CA LEU A 168 8.67 18.74 8.54
C LEU A 168 7.92 18.39 9.83
N VAL A 169 8.54 17.64 10.75
CA VAL A 169 7.96 17.30 12.05
C VAL A 169 7.77 18.54 12.92
N ILE A 170 8.80 19.37 13.05
CA ILE A 170 8.79 20.54 13.96
C ILE A 170 7.91 21.67 13.42
N GLU A 171 7.98 21.95 12.12
CA GLU A 171 7.37 23.13 11.51
C GLU A 171 5.96 22.84 10.92
N ALA A 172 5.66 21.57 10.61
CA ALA A 172 4.42 21.17 9.95
C ALA A 172 3.80 19.88 10.53
N GLY A 173 4.16 19.53 11.77
CA GLY A 173 3.53 18.45 12.54
C GLY A 173 3.54 17.10 11.82
N ALA A 174 4.60 16.79 11.05
CA ALA A 174 4.62 15.62 10.20
C ALA A 174 4.51 14.29 10.99
N TYR A 175 3.80 13.33 10.41
CA TYR A 175 3.58 12.00 10.95
C TYR A 175 3.39 10.97 9.84
N VAL A 176 3.55 9.69 10.15
CA VAL A 176 3.22 8.60 9.22
C VAL A 176 1.71 8.41 9.22
N GLN A 177 1.06 8.57 8.08
CA GLN A 177 -0.32 8.17 7.89
C GLN A 177 -0.36 6.77 7.28
N VAL A 178 -1.18 5.90 7.87
CA VAL A 178 -1.56 4.61 7.31
C VAL A 178 -3.03 4.68 6.96
N PHE A 179 -3.36 4.38 5.71
CA PHE A 179 -4.72 4.06 5.30
C PHE A 179 -4.77 2.61 4.85
N SER A 180 -5.67 1.83 5.44
CA SER A 180 -5.86 0.42 5.12
C SER A 180 -7.31 0.10 4.83
N SER A 181 -7.58 -0.59 3.73
CA SER A 181 -8.92 -1.10 3.40
C SER A 181 -8.93 -2.61 3.34
N PHE A 182 -9.66 -3.23 4.27
CA PHE A 182 -9.73 -4.69 4.43
C PHE A 182 -10.98 -5.26 3.75
N HIS A 183 -10.85 -6.46 3.18
CA HIS A 183 -11.99 -7.22 2.67
C HIS A 183 -12.84 -7.78 3.83
N ASN A 184 -14.17 -7.60 3.77
CA ASN A 184 -15.11 -8.10 4.77
C ASN A 184 -15.46 -9.60 4.66
N GLY A 185 -14.82 -10.34 3.75
CA GLY A 185 -15.26 -11.67 3.34
C GLY A 185 -15.49 -12.67 4.48
N ASN A 186 -14.44 -12.93 5.29
CA ASN A 186 -14.47 -13.96 6.33
C ASN A 186 -14.60 -13.38 7.75
N THR A 187 -15.00 -12.10 7.89
CA THR A 187 -15.09 -11.37 9.16
C THR A 187 -13.78 -11.23 9.96
N MET A 188 -12.65 -11.73 9.44
CA MET A 188 -11.34 -11.52 10.05
C MET A 188 -10.73 -10.23 9.53
N LEU A 189 -10.65 -9.24 10.41
CA LEU A 189 -9.80 -8.08 10.16
C LEU A 189 -8.38 -8.45 10.54
N GLY A 190 -7.46 -8.32 9.58
CA GLY A 190 -6.03 -8.46 9.83
C GLY A 190 -5.52 -7.38 10.79
N GLY A 191 -4.23 -7.40 11.07
CA GLY A 191 -3.59 -6.40 11.92
C GLY A 191 -2.28 -5.92 11.31
N HIS A 192 -1.83 -4.77 11.79
CA HIS A 192 -0.52 -4.22 11.45
C HIS A 192 0.50 -4.65 12.49
N HIS A 193 1.65 -5.16 12.06
CA HIS A 193 2.77 -5.45 12.93
C HIS A 193 3.88 -4.41 12.73
N ILE A 194 4.26 -3.72 13.81
CA ILE A 194 5.47 -2.88 13.79
C ILE A 194 6.51 -3.55 14.66
N ASN A 195 7.55 -4.10 14.03
CA ASN A 195 8.65 -4.72 14.76
C ASN A 195 9.50 -3.68 15.50
N LYS A 196 10.39 -4.15 16.38
CA LYS A 196 11.23 -3.29 17.22
C LYS A 196 12.15 -2.37 16.42
N ASP A 197 12.61 -2.79 15.24
CA ASP A 197 13.57 -2.02 14.46
C ASP A 197 12.87 -0.90 13.68
N LEU A 198 11.68 -1.16 13.11
CA LEU A 198 10.81 -0.12 12.56
C LEU A 198 10.44 0.94 13.60
N LEU A 199 10.05 0.53 14.81
CA LEU A 199 9.77 1.46 15.92
C LEU A 199 10.97 2.35 16.26
N LYS A 200 12.18 1.78 16.34
CA LYS A 200 13.41 2.57 16.61
C LYS A 200 13.70 3.56 15.49
N ARG A 201 13.48 3.18 14.23
CA ARG A 201 13.69 4.06 13.06
C ARG A 201 12.71 5.23 13.08
N MET A 202 11.43 4.97 13.32
CA MET A 202 10.42 6.02 13.51
C MET A 202 10.78 6.97 14.67
N ALA A 203 11.19 6.43 15.82
CA ALA A 203 11.58 7.23 16.97
C ALA A 203 12.79 8.13 16.68
N LYS A 204 13.78 7.65 15.92
CA LYS A 204 14.94 8.45 15.48
C LYS A 204 14.56 9.61 14.55
N LEU A 205 13.46 9.49 13.83
CA LEU A 205 12.90 10.54 12.97
C LEU A 205 11.85 11.40 13.68
N ASN A 206 11.63 11.18 14.99
CA ASN A 206 10.60 11.83 15.79
C ASN A 206 9.18 11.72 15.19
N LEU A 207 8.88 10.58 14.55
CA LEU A 207 7.61 10.37 13.85
C LEU A 207 6.57 9.73 14.77
N ALA A 208 5.38 10.31 14.79
CA ALA A 208 4.15 9.63 15.19
C ALA A 208 3.60 8.80 14.02
N ILE A 209 2.60 7.95 14.31
CA ILE A 209 1.85 7.19 13.32
C ILE A 209 0.36 7.26 13.62
N ASP A 210 -0.44 7.41 12.58
CA ASP A 210 -1.90 7.43 12.63
C ASP A 210 -2.47 6.37 11.69
N PHE A 211 -3.55 5.73 12.11
CA PHE A 211 -4.19 4.63 11.39
C PHE A 211 -5.63 5.00 11.04
N ASP A 212 -5.89 5.09 9.75
CA ASP A 212 -7.23 5.17 9.18
C ASP A 212 -7.56 3.79 8.58
N ILE A 213 -8.52 3.09 9.19
CA ILE A 213 -8.85 1.70 8.86
C ILE A 213 -10.30 1.64 8.38
N SER A 214 -10.49 1.14 7.17
CA SER A 214 -11.79 0.87 6.59
C SER A 214 -11.98 -0.61 6.28
N VAL A 215 -13.25 -0.98 6.13
CA VAL A 215 -13.68 -2.31 5.70
C VAL A 215 -14.56 -2.15 4.47
N GLU A 216 -14.32 -2.95 3.46
CA GLU A 216 -15.07 -2.93 2.20
C GLU A 216 -15.37 -4.35 1.67
N GLY A 217 -16.13 -4.41 0.58
CA GLY A 217 -16.49 -5.65 -0.09
C GLY A 217 -17.73 -6.35 0.46
N ILE A 218 -18.02 -7.51 -0.14
CA ILE A 218 -19.22 -8.30 0.12
C ILE A 218 -18.81 -9.53 0.97
N SER A 219 -19.59 -9.82 2.02
CA SER A 219 -19.36 -10.99 2.87
C SER A 219 -19.57 -12.29 2.10
N TYR A 220 -18.86 -13.37 2.46
CA TYR A 220 -19.14 -14.72 1.95
C TYR A 220 -20.43 -15.27 2.60
N THR A 221 -21.60 -14.72 2.27
CA THR A 221 -22.91 -15.24 2.72
C THR A 221 -23.49 -16.23 1.74
#